data_AF-A0ABD5WEL1-F1
#
_entry.id   AF-A0ABD5WEL1-F1
#
_cell.length_a   1.000
_cell.length_b   1.000
_cell.length_c   1.000
_cell.angle_alpha   90.00
_cell.angle_beta   90.00
_cell.angle_gamma   90.00
#
_symmetry.space_group_name_H-M   'P 1'
#
loop_
_entity.id
_entity.type
_entity.pdbx_description
1 polymer ?
#
loop_
_entity_poly.entity_id
_entity_poly.type
_entity_poly.pdbx_seq_one_letter_code
_entity_poly.pdbx_strand_id
1 'polypeptide(L)'
;MEFATGSEVPDPGEAGIETPDPDPEATAPDEDRDLDAPDAEPEPAAADTEATTESALGDDAADGDAAGTGDAAAGTDAGGDATETPDDLEAAVVDLMGELDDGDGADEEAVVAAAVDRYGVDPAAAEDAIEGALMSGQCFEPSDGTLKAI
;
A
#
# COMPACT_ATOMS: atom_id res chain seq x y z
N MET A 1 -1.71 -42.21 -1.71
CA MET A 1 -2.10 -41.21 -2.73
C MET A 1 -0.82 -40.86 -3.45
N GLU A 2 -0.64 -41.36 -4.66
CA GLU A 2 0.52 -41.06 -5.50
C GLU A 2 0.22 -39.74 -6.22
N PHE A 3 0.95 -38.68 -5.89
CA PHE A 3 0.87 -37.43 -6.64
C PHE A 3 1.63 -37.65 -7.96
N ALA A 4 0.93 -37.57 -9.09
CA ALA A 4 1.52 -37.63 -10.42
C ALA A 4 2.46 -36.43 -10.59
N THR A 5 3.75 -36.68 -10.80
CA THR A 5 4.79 -35.67 -10.98
C THR A 5 4.57 -34.94 -12.31
N GLY A 6 4.51 -33.60 -12.28
CA GLY A 6 4.20 -32.71 -13.40
C GLY A 6 5.23 -32.68 -14.52
N SER A 7 5.32 -33.76 -15.31
CA SER A 7 6.01 -33.80 -16.60
C SER A 7 5.05 -33.81 -17.80
N GLU A 8 3.75 -33.68 -17.57
CA GLU A 8 2.73 -33.63 -18.65
C GLU A 8 2.21 -32.20 -18.82
N VAL A 9 3.12 -31.28 -19.17
CA VAL A 9 2.72 -30.05 -19.85
C VAL A 9 2.88 -30.36 -21.34
N PRO A 10 1.78 -30.39 -22.13
CA PRO A 10 1.88 -30.58 -23.56
C PRO A 10 2.67 -29.44 -24.21
N ASP A 11 3.34 -29.73 -25.34
CA ASP A 11 4.14 -28.75 -26.08
C ASP A 11 3.28 -27.52 -26.43
N PRO A 12 3.83 -26.29 -26.35
CA PRO A 12 3.09 -25.09 -26.73
C PRO A 12 2.49 -25.24 -28.14
N GLY A 13 1.15 -25.17 -28.22
CA GLY A 13 0.39 -25.33 -29.46
C GLY A 13 -0.57 -26.53 -29.52
N GLU A 14 -0.50 -27.48 -28.57
CA GLU A 14 -1.41 -28.65 -28.55
C GLU A 14 -2.67 -28.44 -27.69
N ALA A 15 -2.62 -27.52 -26.73
CA ALA A 15 -3.84 -27.01 -26.14
C ALA A 15 -4.55 -26.21 -27.24
N GLY A 16 -5.80 -26.54 -27.60
CA GLY A 16 -6.57 -25.92 -28.69
C GLY A 16 -6.91 -24.42 -28.52
N ILE A 17 -6.04 -23.68 -27.83
CA ILE A 17 -5.91 -22.24 -27.79
C ILE A 17 -5.05 -21.80 -28.98
N GLU A 18 -5.65 -21.06 -29.90
CA GLU A 18 -4.95 -20.46 -31.04
C GLU A 18 -3.88 -19.50 -30.50
N THR A 19 -2.61 -19.85 -30.70
CA THR A 19 -1.51 -18.94 -30.38
C THR A 19 -1.46 -17.90 -31.49
N PRO A 20 -1.56 -16.60 -31.21
CA PRO A 20 -1.47 -15.57 -32.23
C PRO A 20 -0.16 -15.73 -33.01
N ASP A 21 -0.26 -15.76 -34.34
CA ASP A 21 0.91 -15.87 -35.22
C ASP A 21 1.82 -14.65 -34.98
N PRO A 22 3.13 -14.85 -34.80
CA PRO A 22 4.05 -13.74 -34.63
C PRO A 22 4.08 -12.92 -35.92
N ASP A 23 3.58 -11.69 -35.84
CA ASP A 23 3.55 -10.77 -36.97
C ASP A 23 4.97 -10.51 -37.50
N PRO A 24 5.28 -10.82 -38.77
CA PRO A 24 6.63 -10.65 -39.33
C PRO A 24 7.00 -9.17 -39.58
N GLU A 25 6.07 -8.24 -39.39
CA GLU A 25 6.32 -6.79 -39.42
C GLU A 25 6.61 -6.20 -38.02
N ALA A 26 6.66 -7.04 -36.97
CA ALA A 26 7.28 -6.69 -35.70
C ALA A 26 8.78 -6.46 -35.92
N THR A 27 9.09 -5.24 -36.33
CA THR A 27 10.42 -4.69 -36.58
C THR A 27 11.35 -5.15 -35.45
N ALA A 28 12.34 -5.97 -35.79
CA ALA A 28 13.43 -6.30 -34.88
C ALA A 28 14.04 -4.97 -34.38
N PRO A 29 14.26 -4.79 -33.07
CA PRO A 29 14.96 -3.60 -32.59
C PRO A 29 16.36 -3.56 -33.23
N ASP A 30 16.68 -2.46 -33.92
CA ASP A 30 18.00 -2.16 -34.46
C ASP A 30 19.10 -2.45 -33.40
N GLU A 31 19.95 -3.43 -33.68
CA GLU A 31 21.16 -3.75 -32.90
C GLU A 31 22.32 -2.79 -33.24
N ASP A 32 22.04 -1.50 -33.38
CA ASP A 32 23.03 -0.44 -33.54
C ASP A 32 22.79 0.64 -32.47
N ARG A 33 22.97 0.25 -31.21
CA ARG A 33 23.12 1.19 -30.10
C ARG A 33 24.61 1.27 -29.77
N ASP A 34 25.26 2.29 -30.32
CA ASP A 34 26.64 2.69 -30.02
C ASP A 34 26.99 2.44 -28.55
N LEU A 35 27.86 1.45 -28.32
CA LEU A 35 28.51 1.19 -27.04
C LEU A 35 29.61 2.25 -26.85
N ASP A 36 29.20 3.45 -26.43
CA ASP A 36 30.12 4.45 -25.89
C ASP A 36 30.58 3.97 -24.50
N ALA A 37 31.84 3.57 -24.43
CA ALA A 37 32.48 3.01 -23.24
C ALA A 37 32.89 4.12 -22.26
N PRO A 38 32.46 4.07 -20.99
CA PRO A 38 33.22 4.69 -19.92
C PRO A 38 34.27 3.71 -19.37
N ASP A 39 35.52 4.00 -19.73
CA ASP A 39 36.75 3.61 -19.05
C ASP A 39 36.77 4.20 -17.63
N ALA A 40 36.73 3.33 -16.60
CA ALA A 40 37.30 3.57 -15.26
C ALA A 40 37.11 2.33 -14.34
N GLU A 41 38.17 1.53 -14.18
CA GLU A 41 38.42 0.72 -12.97
C GLU A 41 39.27 1.59 -11.97
N PRO A 42 39.45 1.29 -10.64
CA PRO A 42 39.21 0.01 -9.95
C PRO A 42 38.73 0.04 -8.45
N GLU A 43 38.44 -1.17 -7.93
CA GLU A 43 38.44 -1.73 -6.55
C GLU A 43 37.59 -1.14 -5.39
N PRO A 44 36.67 -1.95 -4.79
CA PRO A 44 36.35 -1.86 -3.37
C PRO A 44 37.13 -2.90 -2.55
N ALA A 45 37.91 -2.39 -1.58
CA ALA A 45 38.52 -3.19 -0.52
C ALA A 45 37.44 -3.86 0.34
N ALA A 46 37.57 -5.17 0.54
CA ALA A 46 36.79 -5.92 1.52
C ALA A 46 37.14 -5.42 2.93
N ALA A 47 36.20 -4.74 3.58
CA ALA A 47 36.21 -4.50 5.02
C ALA A 47 35.22 -5.46 5.68
N ASP A 48 35.79 -6.52 6.23
CA ASP A 48 35.26 -7.36 7.30
C ASP A 48 34.70 -6.48 8.44
N THR A 49 33.43 -6.62 8.78
CA THR A 49 32.94 -6.23 10.12
C THR A 49 31.76 -7.11 10.50
N GLU A 50 32.06 -8.09 11.32
CA GLU A 50 31.10 -8.91 12.04
C GLU A 50 30.45 -8.05 13.13
N ALA A 51 29.12 -7.90 13.09
CA ALA A 51 28.35 -7.30 14.17
C ALA A 51 27.17 -8.21 14.53
N THR A 52 27.48 -9.16 15.42
CA THR A 52 26.53 -9.83 16.31
C THR A 52 25.60 -8.79 16.94
N THR A 53 24.29 -8.94 16.72
CA THR A 53 23.28 -8.36 17.61
C THR A 53 22.20 -9.41 17.84
N GLU A 54 22.44 -10.24 18.85
CA GLU A 54 21.44 -11.05 19.53
C GLU A 54 20.45 -10.08 20.21
N SER A 55 19.25 -9.93 19.67
CA SER A 55 18.16 -9.23 20.36
C SER A 55 17.17 -10.27 20.88
N ALA A 56 17.42 -10.70 22.11
CA ALA A 56 16.48 -11.45 22.93
C ALA A 56 15.42 -10.48 23.48
N LEU A 57 14.21 -10.54 22.93
CA LEU A 57 12.97 -10.09 23.56
C LEU A 57 11.99 -11.23 23.24
N GLY A 58 11.57 -12.08 24.17
CA GLY A 58 11.03 -11.71 25.47
C GLY A 58 9.52 -11.90 25.37
N ASP A 59 9.11 -13.16 25.56
CA ASP A 59 7.74 -13.64 25.73
C ASP A 59 6.95 -12.76 26.71
N ASP A 60 5.81 -12.22 26.27
CA ASP A 60 4.69 -11.90 27.16
C ASP A 60 3.37 -12.12 26.41
N ALA A 61 2.87 -13.35 26.55
CA ALA A 61 1.47 -13.66 26.30
C ALA A 61 0.65 -13.15 27.49
N ALA A 62 -0.20 -12.16 27.25
CA ALA A 62 -1.28 -11.78 28.17
C ALA A 62 -2.63 -11.83 27.44
N ASP A 63 -3.22 -13.02 27.49
CA ASP A 63 -4.64 -13.31 27.34
C ASP A 63 -5.43 -12.56 28.44
N GLY A 64 -6.47 -11.81 28.06
CA GLY A 64 -7.21 -10.92 28.97
C GLY A 64 -8.56 -10.48 28.43
N ASP A 65 -9.47 -11.45 28.30
CA ASP A 65 -10.92 -11.30 28.13
C ASP A 65 -11.55 -10.33 29.15
N ALA A 66 -12.35 -9.34 28.70
CA ALA A 66 -13.40 -8.71 29.51
C ALA A 66 -14.44 -7.91 28.69
N ALA A 67 -15.52 -8.61 28.31
CA ALA A 67 -16.93 -8.23 28.41
C ALA A 67 -17.44 -6.86 27.89
N GLY A 68 -18.42 -6.95 26.98
CA GLY A 68 -19.32 -5.85 26.64
C GLY A 68 -20.42 -5.57 27.67
N THR A 69 -21.04 -4.38 27.49
CA THR A 69 -22.40 -3.93 27.84
C THR A 69 -22.37 -2.57 28.57
N GLY A 70 -23.00 -1.56 27.97
CA GLY A 70 -23.24 -0.28 28.63
C GLY A 70 -23.95 0.76 27.78
N ASP A 71 -25.20 0.47 27.42
CA ASP A 71 -26.21 1.45 26.98
C ASP A 71 -26.30 2.64 27.96
N ALA A 72 -26.13 3.87 27.46
CA ALA A 72 -26.57 5.09 28.13
C ALA A 72 -26.84 6.21 27.11
N ALA A 73 -28.14 6.48 26.93
CA ALA A 73 -28.70 7.48 26.07
C ALA A 73 -28.53 8.94 26.57
N ALA A 74 -28.64 9.84 25.60
CA ALA A 74 -29.21 11.20 25.67
C ALA A 74 -28.37 12.35 26.27
N GLY A 75 -27.92 13.21 25.34
CA GLY A 75 -28.38 14.60 25.30
C GLY A 75 -27.55 15.62 26.07
N THR A 76 -26.66 16.31 25.37
CA THR A 76 -26.35 17.72 25.62
C THR A 76 -25.98 18.38 24.29
N ASP A 77 -26.99 19.00 23.68
CA ASP A 77 -26.84 20.09 22.73
C ASP A 77 -26.31 21.30 23.53
N ALA A 78 -25.01 21.56 23.38
CA ALA A 78 -24.36 22.76 23.83
C ALA A 78 -23.52 23.26 22.67
N GLY A 79 -24.07 24.19 21.90
CA GLY A 79 -23.44 24.83 20.75
C GLY A 79 -22.01 25.30 21.03
N GLY A 80 -21.07 24.51 20.56
CA GLY A 80 -19.74 24.90 20.12
C GLY A 80 -19.60 24.31 18.72
N ASP A 81 -18.84 24.99 17.86
CA ASP A 81 -18.47 24.55 16.51
C ASP A 81 -18.16 23.03 16.52
N ALA A 82 -19.15 22.21 16.17
CA ALA A 82 -19.03 20.77 16.30
C ALA A 82 -18.24 20.30 15.10
N THR A 83 -17.00 19.91 15.32
CA THR A 83 -16.32 18.95 14.45
C THR A 83 -17.16 17.68 14.45
N GLU A 84 -18.19 17.65 13.59
CA GLU A 84 -19.02 16.46 13.42
C GLU A 84 -18.13 15.39 12.84
N THR A 85 -17.80 14.38 13.67
CA THR A 85 -17.10 13.20 13.20
C THR A 85 -18.00 12.53 12.14
N PRO A 86 -17.50 12.31 10.92
CA PRO A 86 -18.29 11.74 9.85
C PRO A 86 -18.77 10.33 10.23
N ASP A 87 -19.99 9.97 9.82
CA ASP A 87 -20.50 8.59 9.99
C ASP A 87 -19.64 7.56 9.25
N ASP A 88 -18.99 7.99 8.17
CA ASP A 88 -18.11 7.18 7.33
C ASP A 88 -16.74 7.86 7.20
N LEU A 89 -15.79 7.38 8.01
CA LEU A 89 -14.47 7.98 8.15
C LEU A 89 -13.62 7.72 6.90
N GLU A 90 -13.74 6.55 6.27
CA GLU A 90 -13.12 6.23 4.97
C GLU A 90 -13.54 7.25 3.90
N ALA A 91 -14.84 7.48 3.73
CA ALA A 91 -15.33 8.45 2.75
C ALA A 91 -14.86 9.88 3.04
N ALA A 92 -14.84 10.29 4.30
CA ALA A 92 -14.42 11.63 4.68
C ALA A 92 -12.91 11.87 4.51
N VAL A 93 -12.09 10.84 4.74
CA VAL A 93 -10.65 10.88 4.46
C VAL A 93 -10.41 10.95 2.95
N VAL A 94 -11.13 10.19 2.13
CA VAL A 94 -11.02 10.26 0.65
C VAL A 94 -11.37 11.66 0.12
N ASP A 95 -12.41 12.30 0.66
CA ASP A 95 -12.77 13.68 0.32
C ASP A 95 -11.60 14.63 0.66
N LEU A 96 -10.99 14.44 1.83
CA LEU A 96 -9.84 15.20 2.31
C LEU A 96 -8.58 15.00 1.46
N MET A 97 -8.33 13.77 0.99
CA MET A 97 -7.26 13.51 0.01
C MET A 97 -7.50 14.30 -1.27
N GLY A 98 -8.75 14.36 -1.76
CA GLY A 98 -9.10 15.16 -2.93
C GLY A 98 -8.94 16.67 -2.72
N GLU A 99 -9.21 17.16 -1.51
CA GLU A 99 -8.96 18.56 -1.12
C GLU A 99 -7.46 18.90 -1.08
N LEU A 100 -6.62 17.96 -0.63
CA LEU A 100 -5.17 18.12 -0.46
C LEU A 100 -4.35 17.75 -1.72
N ASP A 101 -4.95 17.08 -2.71
CA ASP A 101 -4.28 16.66 -3.94
C ASP A 101 -3.88 17.89 -4.80
N ASP A 102 -2.59 18.23 -4.81
CA ASP A 102 -2.00 19.26 -5.67
C ASP A 102 -1.76 18.79 -7.13
N GLY A 103 -2.15 17.55 -7.45
CA GLY A 103 -2.08 16.94 -8.77
C GLY A 103 -1.31 15.62 -8.80
N ASP A 104 -0.40 15.40 -7.84
CA ASP A 104 0.43 14.18 -7.73
C ASP A 104 -0.16 13.14 -6.75
N GLY A 105 -1.14 13.55 -5.95
CA GLY A 105 -1.65 12.85 -4.78
C GLY A 105 -1.46 13.69 -3.51
N ALA A 106 -2.15 13.31 -2.45
CA ALA A 106 -2.01 13.88 -1.12
C ALA A 106 -1.03 13.03 -0.28
N ASP A 107 -0.25 13.69 0.57
CA ASP A 107 0.67 13.02 1.49
C ASP A 107 -0.12 12.37 2.64
N GLU A 108 0.12 11.08 2.92
CA GLU A 108 -0.63 10.32 3.93
C GLU A 108 -0.61 11.01 5.31
N GLU A 109 0.56 11.47 5.74
CA GLU A 109 0.71 12.12 7.05
C GLU A 109 -0.06 13.45 7.10
N ALA A 110 -0.12 14.18 5.98
CA ALA A 110 -0.89 15.41 5.87
C ALA A 110 -2.40 15.16 5.93
N VAL A 111 -2.87 14.08 5.30
CA VAL A 111 -4.28 13.66 5.33
C VAL A 111 -4.68 13.26 6.75
N VAL A 112 -3.86 12.46 7.44
CA VAL A 112 -4.08 12.09 8.85
C VAL A 112 -4.13 13.34 9.73
N ALA A 113 -3.15 14.24 9.62
CA ALA A 113 -3.11 15.46 10.41
C ALA A 113 -4.34 16.33 10.19
N ALA A 114 -4.80 16.46 8.94
CA ALA A 114 -5.98 17.24 8.62
C ALA A 114 -7.29 16.55 9.05
N ALA A 115 -7.37 15.22 9.02
CA ALA A 115 -8.50 14.48 9.57
C ALA A 115 -8.60 14.65 11.11
N VAL A 116 -7.47 14.61 11.82
CA VAL A 116 -7.41 14.88 13.26
C VAL A 116 -7.85 16.30 13.58
N ASP A 117 -7.34 17.30 12.85
CA ASP A 117 -7.68 18.71 13.05
C ASP A 117 -9.17 18.99 12.73
N ARG A 118 -9.68 18.42 11.64
CA ARG A 118 -11.02 18.71 11.12
C ARG A 118 -12.14 17.89 11.74
N TYR A 119 -11.87 16.64 12.12
CA TYR A 119 -12.90 15.71 12.63
C TYR A 119 -12.67 15.29 14.08
N GLY A 120 -11.53 15.65 14.67
CA GLY A 120 -11.18 15.28 16.04
C GLY A 120 -10.97 13.77 16.24
N VAL A 121 -10.62 13.05 15.17
CA VAL A 121 -10.44 11.60 15.18
C VAL A 121 -9.06 11.23 15.69
N ASP A 122 -8.89 9.98 16.16
CA ASP A 122 -7.58 9.48 16.55
C ASP A 122 -6.71 9.29 15.30
N PRO A 123 -5.42 9.65 15.30
CA PRO A 123 -4.55 9.46 14.15
C PRO A 123 -4.53 8.00 13.66
N ALA A 124 -4.52 7.03 14.57
CA ALA A 124 -4.55 5.62 14.20
C ALA A 124 -5.89 5.21 13.53
N ALA A 125 -7.00 5.86 13.91
CA ALA A 125 -8.29 5.63 13.26
C ALA A 125 -8.34 6.28 11.87
N ALA A 126 -7.66 7.40 11.67
CA ALA A 126 -7.51 8.01 10.35
C ALA A 126 -6.63 7.14 9.44
N GLU A 127 -5.51 6.61 9.94
CA GLU A 127 -4.65 5.65 9.22
C GLU A 127 -5.43 4.37 8.84
N ASP A 128 -6.20 3.78 9.77
CA ASP A 128 -7.04 2.60 9.50
C ASP A 128 -8.08 2.88 8.40
N ALA A 129 -8.69 4.07 8.39
CA ALA A 129 -9.62 4.47 7.33
C ALA A 129 -8.93 4.75 6.00
N ILE A 130 -7.68 5.22 6.00
CA ILE A 130 -6.88 5.34 4.77
C ILE A 130 -6.63 3.94 4.19
N GLU A 131 -6.20 3.00 5.04
CA GLU A 131 -6.00 1.60 4.64
C GLU A 131 -7.31 0.95 4.16
N GLY A 132 -8.43 1.23 4.83
CA GLY A 132 -9.77 0.78 4.43
C GLY A 132 -10.13 1.29 3.02
N ALA A 133 -9.94 2.59 2.77
CA ALA A 133 -10.23 3.19 1.47
C ALA A 133 -9.34 2.60 0.34
N LEU A 134 -8.08 2.25 0.64
CA LEU A 134 -7.17 1.57 -0.28
C LEU A 134 -7.68 0.16 -0.61
N MET A 135 -8.10 -0.61 0.41
CA MET A 135 -8.66 -1.95 0.22
C MET A 135 -10.00 -1.93 -0.51
N SER A 136 -10.81 -0.92 -0.25
CA SER A 136 -12.11 -0.68 -0.92
C SER A 136 -11.96 -0.17 -2.35
N GLY A 137 -10.75 0.22 -2.77
CA GLY A 137 -10.45 0.74 -4.10
C GLY A 137 -11.01 2.15 -4.34
N GLN A 138 -11.19 2.94 -3.29
CA GLN A 138 -11.59 4.35 -3.37
C GLN A 138 -10.39 5.29 -3.51
N CYS A 139 -9.20 4.81 -3.15
CA CYS A 139 -7.94 5.48 -3.38
C CYS A 139 -6.87 4.49 -3.87
N PHE A 140 -5.83 5.04 -4.49
CA PHE A 140 -4.67 4.32 -5.00
C PHE A 140 -3.39 5.05 -4.60
N GLU A 141 -2.35 4.30 -4.29
CA GLU A 141 -1.03 4.82 -3.93
C GLU A 141 -0.06 4.69 -5.13
N PRO A 142 0.12 5.75 -5.95
CA PRO A 142 1.10 5.74 -7.03
C PRO A 142 2.56 5.70 -6.55
N SER A 143 2.82 6.16 -5.34
CA SER A 143 4.14 6.23 -4.72
C SER A 143 3.98 6.13 -3.21
N ASP A 144 4.94 5.49 -2.54
CA ASP A 144 4.91 5.24 -1.08
C ASP A 144 4.61 6.54 -0.30
N GLY A 145 3.52 6.53 0.48
CA GLY A 145 3.05 7.67 1.27
C GLY A 145 2.31 8.76 0.47
N THR A 146 2.04 8.54 -0.83
CA THR A 146 1.29 9.47 -1.70
C THR A 146 -0.01 8.85 -2.16
N LEU A 147 -1.14 9.41 -1.73
CA LEU A 147 -2.48 8.85 -1.91
C LEU A 147 -3.28 9.63 -2.95
N LYS A 148 -3.91 8.93 -3.90
CA LYS A 148 -4.74 9.55 -4.94
C LYS A 148 -6.17 9.00 -4.91
N ALA A 149 -7.15 9.90 -4.79
CA ALA A 149 -8.57 9.56 -4.88
C ALA A 149 -8.97 9.21 -6.33
N ILE A 150 -9.93 8.29 -6.48
CA ILE A 150 -10.41 7.74 -7.78
C ILE A 150 -11.78 8.28 -8.17
#